data_AF-A0A3B0W4J1-F1
#
_entry.id   AF-A0A3B0W4J1-F1
#
_cell.length_a   1.000
_cell.length_b   1.000
_cell.length_c   1.000
_cell.angle_alpha   90.00
_cell.angle_beta   90.00
_cell.angle_gamma   90.00
#
_symmetry.space_group_name_H-M   'P 1'
#
loop_
_entity.id
_entity.type
_entity.pdbx_description
1 polymer ?
#
loop_
_entity_poly.entity_id
_entity_poly.type
_entity_poly.pdbx_seq_one_letter_code
_entity_poly.pdbx_strand_id
1 'polypeptide(L)'
;DVWDVIWGGEKPMDLTYFTAVLKSTTFPPYDPWFAGGYINYYYYGFVYTGVLTKLLSIIPTVAYNLNLSMLFSFTGLAVFSIAYDLVAANKKTTVGQGSKATPLHPSNRRLPTPSPLHQRPSVAVTLSPLQRISITAGLIAATLAILLGNLGEVGVVTDAWYKAGNPALEESVPLVGTAVRTLDGGFKILSGQPAPIYPGDWFFTASRALNWNDGEAAPITEFPFFTFLYGDLHAHMIALPLTMLALAWAVSLILKTKEKTASGEWRVASEDSTVNRQSKIENRKSSWWETALIWFVGALTIGVLQATNIWDLPTYAVIGVLAVIYAAYEQNGRSFSLQLLGQIGVQTALLIGLALLLFWPFSSNFGAGFTSIGVWDGSTSQLGNYLVIYGLFLFFVLTHLAREFRNWANGWTEENLRQWETAARPLLLALGLYVILLFVLFRMTYWVAPVVLTLTIVAGLLGLRPNLPAARRIVLILIASALAITLFVEFFVVENTVGRMNTVFKFYMQVWLILSVVGGVTAVWAWPSIKKKATTRK
;
A
#
# COMPACT_ATOMS: atom_id res chain seq x y z
N ASP A 1 -22.67 -3.27 12.71
CA ASP A 1 -22.95 -4.71 12.49
C ASP A 1 -22.30 -5.72 13.41
N VAL A 2 -21.40 -5.34 14.32
CA VAL A 2 -21.14 -6.16 15.53
C VAL A 2 -22.32 -6.14 16.51
N TRP A 3 -23.30 -5.25 16.27
CA TRP A 3 -24.50 -5.03 17.09
C TRP A 3 -25.71 -5.91 16.74
N ASP A 4 -25.78 -6.48 15.53
CA ASP A 4 -26.82 -7.42 15.12
C ASP A 4 -26.12 -8.72 14.75
N VAL A 5 -26.11 -9.62 15.73
CA VAL A 5 -25.35 -10.86 15.75
C VAL A 5 -25.86 -11.85 14.68
N ILE A 6 -27.06 -11.64 14.13
CA ILE A 6 -27.75 -12.63 13.28
C ILE A 6 -28.11 -12.06 11.90
N TRP A 7 -28.48 -10.78 11.81
CA TRP A 7 -29.02 -10.17 10.57
C TRP A 7 -28.25 -8.96 10.06
N GLY A 8 -27.12 -8.62 10.67
CA GLY A 8 -26.27 -7.52 10.22
C GLY A 8 -25.51 -7.86 8.93
N GLY A 9 -25.65 -7.02 7.90
CA GLY A 9 -24.84 -7.07 6.68
C GLY A 9 -25.03 -8.33 5.82
N GLU A 10 -23.92 -8.84 5.29
CA GLU A 10 -23.88 -9.99 4.38
C GLU A 10 -23.43 -11.29 5.06
N LYS A 11 -23.29 -11.31 6.40
CA LYS A 11 -22.86 -12.49 7.18
C LYS A 11 -23.65 -13.76 6.89
N PRO A 12 -24.99 -13.74 6.74
CA PRO A 12 -25.73 -14.95 6.39
C PRO A 12 -25.28 -15.52 5.05
N MET A 13 -25.00 -14.67 4.05
CA MET A 13 -24.50 -15.08 2.75
C MET A 13 -23.08 -15.68 2.88
N ASP A 14 -22.16 -14.96 3.52
CA ASP A 14 -20.77 -15.39 3.69
C ASP A 14 -20.66 -16.71 4.46
N LEU A 15 -21.37 -16.85 5.58
CA LEU A 15 -21.34 -18.07 6.39
C LEU A 15 -21.93 -19.26 5.63
N THR A 16 -22.96 -19.01 4.81
CA THR A 16 -23.58 -20.05 4.00
C THR A 16 -22.63 -20.51 2.89
N TYR A 17 -21.98 -19.58 2.18
CA TYR A 17 -20.95 -19.92 1.17
C TYR A 17 -19.74 -20.62 1.79
N PHE A 18 -19.26 -20.15 2.93
CA PHE A 18 -18.18 -20.79 3.68
C PHE A 18 -18.55 -22.23 4.07
N THR A 19 -19.76 -22.44 4.57
CA THR A 19 -20.27 -23.78 4.93
C THR A 19 -20.45 -24.66 3.70
N ALA A 20 -20.91 -24.12 2.57
CA ALA A 20 -21.04 -24.85 1.31
C ALA A 20 -19.69 -25.35 0.80
N VAL A 21 -18.65 -24.51 0.84
CA VAL A 21 -17.27 -24.89 0.51
C VAL A 21 -16.75 -25.99 1.44
N LEU A 22 -17.01 -25.89 2.75
CA LEU A 22 -16.59 -26.92 3.71
C LEU A 22 -17.31 -28.27 3.48
N LYS A 23 -18.57 -28.26 3.08
CA LYS A 23 -19.35 -29.49 2.85
C LYS A 23 -19.15 -30.11 1.47
N SER A 24 -18.69 -29.33 0.48
CA SER A 24 -18.51 -29.81 -0.88
C SER A 24 -17.37 -30.84 -0.98
N THR A 25 -17.63 -31.91 -1.74
CA THR A 25 -16.64 -32.97 -2.07
C THR A 25 -16.04 -32.78 -3.46
N THR A 26 -16.68 -31.97 -4.30
CA THR A 26 -16.22 -31.59 -5.63
C THR A 26 -16.27 -30.07 -5.79
N PHE A 27 -15.50 -29.52 -6.72
CA PHE A 27 -15.49 -28.09 -7.05
C PHE A 27 -15.90 -27.87 -8.51
N PRO A 28 -16.63 -26.78 -8.84
CA PRO A 28 -17.11 -25.72 -7.95
C PRO A 28 -18.09 -26.21 -6.87
N PRO A 29 -18.17 -25.54 -5.70
CA PRO A 29 -19.03 -25.97 -4.60
C PRO A 29 -20.50 -25.77 -4.96
N TYR A 30 -21.39 -26.57 -4.39
CA TYR A 30 -22.84 -26.43 -4.62
C TYR A 30 -23.32 -25.05 -4.18
N ASP A 31 -24.29 -24.48 -4.90
CA ASP A 31 -24.92 -23.23 -4.50
C ASP A 31 -26.00 -23.52 -3.45
N PRO A 32 -25.87 -23.01 -2.20
CA PRO A 32 -26.88 -23.22 -1.17
C PRO A 32 -28.20 -22.47 -1.43
N TRP A 33 -28.22 -21.50 -2.35
CA TRP A 33 -29.39 -20.71 -2.70
C TRP A 33 -30.00 -21.09 -4.06
N PHE A 34 -29.29 -21.87 -4.88
CA PHE A 34 -29.75 -22.30 -6.19
C PHE A 34 -29.65 -23.83 -6.33
N ALA A 35 -30.77 -24.52 -6.12
CA ALA A 35 -30.85 -25.98 -6.15
C ALA A 35 -30.35 -26.56 -7.49
N GLY A 36 -29.39 -27.48 -7.42
CA GLY A 36 -28.75 -28.09 -8.60
C GLY A 36 -27.67 -27.23 -9.26
N GLY A 37 -27.47 -26.00 -8.79
CA GLY A 37 -26.43 -25.10 -9.25
C GLY A 37 -25.14 -25.17 -8.43
N TYR A 38 -24.18 -24.34 -8.83
CA TYR A 38 -22.89 -24.17 -8.16
C TYR A 38 -22.59 -22.68 -7.94
N ILE A 39 -21.76 -22.38 -6.94
CA ILE A 39 -21.43 -21.00 -6.59
C ILE A 39 -20.61 -20.37 -7.73
N ASN A 40 -21.19 -19.37 -8.40
CA ASN A 40 -20.48 -18.47 -9.32
C ASN A 40 -20.10 -17.15 -8.62
N TYR A 41 -19.31 -17.28 -7.57
CA TYR A 41 -18.79 -16.20 -6.74
C TYR A 41 -17.33 -16.51 -6.39
N TYR A 42 -16.58 -15.60 -5.76
CA TYR A 42 -15.16 -15.74 -5.42
C TYR A 42 -14.88 -16.82 -4.33
N TYR A 43 -15.36 -18.05 -4.55
CA TYR A 43 -15.41 -19.11 -3.55
C TYR A 43 -14.03 -19.60 -3.13
N TYR A 44 -12.99 -19.33 -3.91
CA TYR A 44 -11.64 -19.76 -3.57
C TYR A 44 -11.11 -19.02 -2.34
N GLY A 45 -11.60 -17.80 -2.05
CA GLY A 45 -11.34 -17.14 -0.77
C GLY A 45 -11.80 -17.97 0.43
N PHE A 46 -13.00 -18.55 0.34
CA PHE A 46 -13.52 -19.46 1.36
C PHE A 46 -12.77 -20.81 1.38
N VAL A 47 -12.20 -21.25 0.25
CA VAL A 47 -11.31 -22.44 0.24
C VAL A 47 -10.05 -22.15 1.06
N TYR A 48 -9.42 -20.99 0.86
CA TYR A 48 -8.22 -20.60 1.59
C TYR A 48 -8.41 -20.64 3.12
N THR A 49 -9.49 -20.04 3.63
CA THR A 49 -9.82 -20.06 5.07
C THR A 49 -10.42 -21.41 5.51
N GLY A 50 -11.10 -22.11 4.61
CA GLY A 50 -11.74 -23.40 4.85
C GLY A 50 -10.77 -24.56 5.01
N VAL A 51 -9.61 -24.53 4.32
CA VAL A 51 -8.56 -25.56 4.47
C VAL A 51 -8.06 -25.63 5.90
N LEU A 52 -7.76 -24.48 6.52
CA LEU A 52 -7.32 -24.42 7.92
C LEU A 52 -8.42 -24.89 8.87
N THR A 53 -9.67 -24.52 8.57
CA THR A 53 -10.85 -24.93 9.33
C THR A 53 -11.05 -26.44 9.33
N LYS A 54 -10.95 -27.08 8.16
CA LYS A 54 -11.00 -28.55 8.01
C LYS A 54 -9.82 -29.21 8.72
N LEU A 55 -8.60 -28.71 8.53
CA LEU A 55 -7.39 -29.28 9.12
C LEU A 55 -7.47 -29.32 10.65
N LEU A 56 -8.02 -28.25 11.25
CA LEU A 56 -8.16 -28.12 12.70
C LEU A 56 -9.48 -28.72 13.24
N SER A 57 -10.35 -29.24 12.38
CA SER A 57 -11.67 -29.79 12.74
C SER A 57 -12.53 -28.83 13.57
N ILE A 58 -12.54 -27.55 13.20
CA ILE A 58 -13.32 -26.51 13.88
C ILE A 58 -14.69 -26.37 13.21
N ILE A 59 -15.75 -26.19 14.01
CA ILE A 59 -17.09 -25.93 13.47
C ILE A 59 -17.13 -24.59 12.70
N PRO A 60 -17.88 -24.49 11.58
CA PRO A 60 -17.82 -23.32 10.70
C PRO A 60 -18.10 -21.97 11.38
N THR A 61 -19.04 -21.92 12.33
CA THR A 61 -19.41 -20.68 13.04
C THR A 61 -18.29 -20.15 13.92
N VAL A 62 -17.55 -21.03 14.60
CA VAL A 62 -16.38 -20.66 15.40
C VAL A 62 -15.22 -20.29 14.48
N ALA A 63 -14.99 -21.09 13.44
CA ALA A 63 -13.94 -20.84 12.46
C ALA A 63 -14.12 -19.50 11.74
N TYR A 64 -15.35 -19.10 11.41
CA TYR A 64 -15.66 -17.80 10.81
C TYR A 64 -15.04 -16.66 11.64
N ASN A 65 -15.31 -16.63 12.94
CA ASN A 65 -14.78 -15.61 13.85
C ASN A 65 -13.25 -15.67 14.00
N LEU A 66 -12.67 -16.87 14.07
CA LEU A 66 -11.22 -17.05 14.13
C LEU A 66 -10.54 -16.60 12.83
N ASN A 67 -11.17 -16.85 11.68
CA ASN A 67 -10.69 -16.40 10.39
C ASN A 67 -10.64 -14.87 10.31
N LEU A 68 -11.63 -14.15 10.87
CA LEU A 68 -11.57 -12.69 10.92
C LEU A 68 -10.30 -12.19 11.63
N SER A 69 -10.01 -12.77 12.79
CA SER A 69 -8.83 -12.42 13.61
C SER A 69 -7.51 -12.81 12.93
N MET A 70 -7.49 -13.97 12.26
CA MET A 70 -6.35 -14.45 11.47
C MET A 70 -6.04 -13.50 10.32
N LEU A 71 -7.05 -13.15 9.52
CA LEU A 71 -6.89 -12.25 8.37
C LEU A 71 -6.43 -10.86 8.81
N PHE A 72 -7.01 -10.31 9.88
CA PHE A 72 -6.56 -9.05 10.50
C PHE A 72 -5.07 -9.10 10.85
N SER A 73 -4.64 -10.17 11.53
CA SER A 73 -3.26 -10.37 11.94
C SER A 73 -2.31 -10.53 10.75
N PHE A 74 -2.71 -11.29 9.73
CA PHE A 74 -1.91 -11.52 8.53
C PHE A 74 -1.76 -10.25 7.69
N THR A 75 -2.82 -9.44 7.55
CA THR A 75 -2.73 -8.13 6.87
C THR A 75 -1.76 -7.21 7.61
N GLY A 76 -1.89 -7.10 8.93
CA GLY A 76 -0.98 -6.30 9.75
C GLY A 76 0.47 -6.76 9.66
N LEU A 77 0.70 -8.07 9.73
CA LEU A 77 2.05 -8.67 9.64
C LEU A 77 2.68 -8.44 8.26
N ALA A 78 1.91 -8.58 7.18
CA ALA A 78 2.40 -8.36 5.83
C ALA A 78 2.80 -6.90 5.61
N VAL A 79 1.94 -5.95 5.98
CA VAL A 79 2.23 -4.51 5.91
C VAL A 79 3.44 -4.14 6.77
N PHE A 80 3.51 -4.67 8.00
CA PHE A 80 4.64 -4.48 8.90
C PHE A 80 5.95 -4.94 8.24
N SER A 81 5.96 -6.14 7.66
CA SER A 81 7.16 -6.76 7.12
C SER A 81 7.70 -6.01 5.90
N ILE A 82 6.81 -5.58 4.99
CA ILE A 82 7.22 -4.81 3.81
C ILE A 82 7.86 -3.47 4.22
N ALA A 83 7.23 -2.74 5.14
CA ALA A 83 7.76 -1.46 5.61
C ALA A 83 9.08 -1.63 6.40
N TYR A 84 9.17 -2.68 7.23
CA TYR A 84 10.40 -3.03 7.93
C TYR A 84 11.55 -3.29 6.95
N ASP A 85 11.32 -4.12 5.93
CA ASP A 85 12.33 -4.54 4.95
C ASP A 85 12.80 -3.39 4.07
N LEU A 86 11.89 -2.51 3.63
CA LEU A 86 12.24 -1.31 2.86
C LEU A 86 13.16 -0.37 3.64
N VAL A 87 12.92 -0.20 4.95
CA VAL A 87 13.78 0.62 5.81
C VAL A 87 15.09 -0.09 6.12
N ALA A 88 15.06 -1.41 6.36
CA ALA A 88 16.25 -2.22 6.61
C ALA A 88 17.19 -2.23 5.39
N ALA A 89 16.64 -2.24 4.18
CA ALA A 89 17.40 -2.18 2.93
C ALA A 89 18.05 -0.80 2.69
N ASN A 90 17.34 0.31 2.98
CA ASN A 90 17.81 1.66 2.65
C ASN A 90 19.07 2.11 3.43
N LYS A 91 19.26 1.69 4.69
CA LYS A 91 20.43 2.10 5.48
C LYS A 91 21.71 1.33 5.15
N LYS A 92 21.62 0.15 4.55
CA LYS A 92 22.80 -0.61 4.13
C LYS A 92 23.57 0.15 3.03
N THR A 93 22.88 0.94 2.22
CA THR A 93 23.45 1.74 1.12
C THR A 93 24.16 3.03 1.58
N THR A 94 23.84 3.57 2.76
CA THR A 94 24.38 4.88 3.21
C THR A 94 25.69 4.81 4.00
N VAL A 95 26.04 3.64 4.53
CA VAL A 95 27.27 3.48 5.34
C VAL A 95 28.53 3.30 4.46
N GLY A 96 28.39 2.85 3.21
CA GLY A 96 29.50 2.64 2.28
C GLY A 96 30.20 3.89 1.74
N GLN A 97 29.70 5.10 2.02
CA GLN A 97 30.28 6.36 1.51
C GLN A 97 31.09 7.17 2.54
N GLY A 98 31.20 6.72 3.79
CA GLY A 98 31.67 7.59 4.89
C GLY A 98 32.91 7.17 5.69
N SER A 99 33.43 5.94 5.55
CA SER A 99 34.50 5.47 6.43
C SER A 99 35.78 5.15 5.65
N LYS A 100 36.62 6.17 5.42
CA LYS A 100 38.05 5.94 5.19
C LYS A 100 38.63 5.35 6.48
N ALA A 101 38.70 4.02 6.55
CA ALA A 101 39.39 3.32 7.61
C ALA A 101 40.88 3.70 7.58
N THR A 102 41.36 4.33 8.64
CA THR A 102 42.77 4.60 8.88
C THR A 102 43.50 3.26 9.07
N PRO A 103 44.65 2.99 8.43
CA PRO A 103 45.37 1.74 8.64
C PRO A 103 45.88 1.66 10.07
N LEU A 104 45.42 0.67 10.83
CA LEU A 104 45.96 0.37 12.16
C LEU A 104 47.37 -0.21 12.01
N HIS A 105 48.33 0.48 12.65
CA HIS A 105 49.74 0.12 12.74
C HIS A 105 49.92 -1.23 13.47
N PRO A 106 50.73 -2.17 12.96
CA PRO A 106 50.93 -3.47 13.59
C PRO A 106 52.04 -3.41 14.64
N SER A 107 51.71 -2.96 15.86
CA SER A 107 52.63 -3.12 17.00
C SER A 107 51.86 -3.14 18.32
N ASN A 108 51.34 -4.32 18.71
CA ASN A 108 51.26 -4.81 20.10
C ASN A 108 50.45 -6.12 20.14
N ARG A 109 51.12 -7.25 19.86
CA ARG A 109 50.64 -8.57 20.30
C ARG A 109 51.11 -8.77 21.75
N ARG A 110 50.22 -8.55 22.72
CA ARG A 110 50.33 -9.20 24.03
C ARG A 110 49.29 -10.32 24.09
N LEU A 111 49.76 -11.52 24.40
CA LEU A 111 48.94 -12.71 24.65
C LEU A 111 48.08 -12.46 25.91
N PRO A 112 46.75 -12.74 25.88
CA PRO A 112 45.94 -12.66 27.09
C PRO A 112 46.10 -13.93 27.92
N THR A 113 46.38 -13.75 29.21
CA THR A 113 46.33 -14.79 30.25
C THR A 113 44.90 -15.25 30.52
N PRO A 114 44.67 -16.53 30.86
CA PRO A 114 43.33 -17.07 31.08
C PRO A 114 42.76 -16.60 32.43
N SER A 115 41.55 -16.01 32.40
CA SER A 115 40.74 -15.75 33.61
C SER A 115 39.64 -16.80 33.75
N PRO A 116 39.22 -17.15 34.98
CA PRO A 116 38.45 -18.36 35.25
C PRO A 116 36.92 -18.21 35.03
N LEU A 117 36.34 -19.30 34.53
CA LEU A 117 35.00 -19.87 34.74
C LEU A 117 33.76 -18.95 34.69
N HIS A 118 33.05 -19.09 33.56
CA HIS A 118 31.59 -19.18 33.40
C HIS A 118 30.68 -18.31 34.29
N GLN A 119 30.48 -17.06 33.87
CA GLN A 119 29.15 -16.45 33.92
C GLN A 119 28.54 -16.58 32.52
N ARG A 120 27.41 -17.30 32.38
CA ARG A 120 26.61 -17.22 31.14
C ARG A 120 26.09 -15.79 31.05
N PRO A 121 26.50 -14.97 30.07
CA PRO A 121 25.92 -13.64 29.94
C PRO A 121 24.45 -13.84 29.63
N SER A 122 23.57 -13.27 30.45
CA SER A 122 22.19 -13.01 30.07
C SER A 122 22.26 -12.17 28.78
N VAL A 123 22.01 -12.80 27.63
CA VAL A 123 22.02 -12.10 26.34
C VAL A 123 20.78 -11.23 26.31
N ALA A 124 20.86 -10.05 26.92
CA ALA A 124 19.93 -8.98 26.66
C ALA A 124 20.08 -8.68 25.17
N VAL A 125 19.11 -9.09 24.35
CA VAL A 125 19.10 -8.81 22.92
C VAL A 125 18.87 -7.31 22.76
N THR A 126 19.95 -6.54 22.76
CA THR A 126 19.88 -5.10 22.51
C THR A 126 19.69 -4.89 21.01
N LEU A 127 18.47 -4.53 20.60
CA LEU A 127 18.15 -4.20 19.21
C LEU A 127 19.05 -3.07 18.70
N SER A 128 19.65 -3.27 17.53
CA SER A 128 20.46 -2.24 16.85
C SER A 128 19.59 -1.01 16.50
N PRO A 129 20.19 0.19 16.37
CA PRO A 129 19.44 1.38 15.99
C PRO A 129 18.70 1.24 14.65
N LEU A 130 19.24 0.47 13.70
CA LEU A 130 18.55 0.17 12.44
C LEU A 130 17.31 -0.69 12.67
N GLN A 131 17.44 -1.79 13.40
CA GLN A 131 16.30 -2.67 13.73
C GLN A 131 15.18 -1.89 14.44
N ARG A 132 15.52 -1.01 15.40
CA ARG A 132 14.52 -0.18 16.08
C ARG A 132 13.76 0.73 15.13
N ILE A 133 14.46 1.36 14.19
CA ILE A 133 13.84 2.26 13.19
C ILE A 133 12.98 1.45 12.21
N SER A 134 13.45 0.29 11.76
CA SER A 134 12.67 -0.61 10.88
C SER A 134 11.42 -1.14 11.58
N ILE A 135 11.50 -1.56 12.85
CA ILE A 135 10.34 -1.97 13.65
C ILE A 135 9.36 -0.80 13.77
N THR A 136 9.85 0.40 14.04
CA THR A 136 9.00 1.60 14.13
C THR A 136 8.26 1.85 12.82
N ALA A 137 8.94 1.70 11.68
CA ALA A 137 8.30 1.84 10.37
C ALA A 137 7.20 0.81 10.13
N GLY A 138 7.47 -0.46 10.48
CA GLY A 138 6.50 -1.53 10.40
C GLY A 138 5.28 -1.29 11.29
N LEU A 139 5.49 -0.85 12.54
CA LEU A 139 4.41 -0.55 13.48
C LEU A 139 3.54 0.62 12.99
N ILE A 140 4.17 1.69 12.48
CA ILE A 140 3.42 2.82 11.89
C ILE A 140 2.62 2.34 10.67
N ALA A 141 3.22 1.56 9.77
CA ALA A 141 2.54 1.04 8.59
C ALA A 141 1.34 0.15 8.96
N ALA A 142 1.51 -0.78 9.91
CA ALA A 142 0.40 -1.62 10.38
C ALA A 142 -0.70 -0.78 11.06
N THR A 143 -0.33 0.24 11.83
CA THR A 143 -1.30 1.15 12.46
C THR A 143 -2.12 1.90 11.41
N LEU A 144 -1.47 2.46 10.40
CA LEU A 144 -2.13 3.14 9.28
C LEU A 144 -3.04 2.20 8.48
N ALA A 145 -2.63 0.94 8.31
CA ALA A 145 -3.39 -0.01 7.50
C ALA A 145 -4.64 -0.53 8.20
N ILE A 146 -4.52 -0.98 9.46
CA ILE A 146 -5.57 -1.79 10.10
C ILE A 146 -6.06 -1.26 11.46
N LEU A 147 -5.49 -0.17 11.99
CA LEU A 147 -5.93 0.42 13.28
C LEU A 147 -6.46 1.85 13.15
N LEU A 148 -6.27 2.50 12.01
CA LEU A 148 -6.72 3.87 11.75
C LEU A 148 -7.77 3.90 10.64
N GLY A 149 -8.76 4.76 10.83
CA GLY A 149 -9.70 5.18 9.79
C GLY A 149 -9.29 6.52 9.17
N ASN A 150 -10.16 7.01 8.29
CA ASN A 150 -9.97 8.32 7.68
C ASN A 150 -10.42 9.46 8.61
N LEU A 151 -10.38 10.70 8.12
CA LEU A 151 -10.75 11.88 8.92
C LEU A 151 -12.28 12.09 9.05
N GLY A 152 -13.10 11.15 8.57
CA GLY A 152 -14.56 11.27 8.56
C GLY A 152 -15.17 11.41 9.96
N GLU A 153 -14.59 10.74 10.97
CA GLU A 153 -15.03 10.85 12.37
C GLU A 153 -14.81 12.25 12.96
N VAL A 154 -13.80 12.99 12.48
CA VAL A 154 -13.65 14.40 12.84
C VAL A 154 -14.86 15.19 12.35
N GLY A 155 -15.34 14.87 11.14
CA GLY A 155 -16.57 15.41 10.56
C GLY A 155 -17.79 15.19 11.45
N VAL A 156 -18.01 13.95 11.92
CA VAL A 156 -19.12 13.59 12.84
C VAL A 156 -19.09 14.46 14.10
N VAL A 157 -17.93 14.60 14.73
CA VAL A 157 -17.78 15.43 15.93
C VAL A 157 -18.02 16.91 15.63
N THR A 158 -17.45 17.43 14.53
CA THR A 158 -17.61 18.85 14.16
C THR A 158 -19.04 19.20 13.75
N ASP A 159 -19.76 18.28 13.10
CA ASP A 159 -21.17 18.45 12.74
C ASP A 159 -22.07 18.41 13.98
N ALA A 160 -21.79 17.53 14.93
CA ALA A 160 -22.48 17.52 16.23
C ALA A 160 -22.32 18.85 16.98
N TRP A 161 -21.10 19.40 16.98
CA TRP A 161 -20.80 20.71 17.56
C TRP A 161 -21.56 21.82 16.82
N TYR A 162 -21.55 21.82 15.48
CA TYR A 162 -22.29 22.81 14.69
C TYR A 162 -23.82 22.76 14.94
N LYS A 163 -24.40 21.56 15.00
CA LYS A 163 -25.83 21.33 15.28
C LYS A 163 -26.25 21.76 16.69
N ALA A 164 -25.39 21.60 17.69
CA ALA A 164 -25.63 22.05 19.07
C ALA A 164 -25.45 23.57 19.25
N GLY A 165 -24.72 24.21 18.33
CA GLY A 165 -24.45 25.65 18.36
C GLY A 165 -25.71 26.49 18.12
N ASN A 166 -25.75 27.70 18.71
CA ASN A 166 -26.84 28.64 18.51
C ASN A 166 -26.84 29.17 17.05
N PRO A 167 -27.89 28.94 16.24
CA PRO A 167 -27.96 29.41 14.86
C PRO A 167 -27.79 30.92 14.70
N ALA A 168 -28.22 31.71 15.68
CA ALA A 168 -28.09 33.17 15.65
C ALA A 168 -26.63 33.66 15.61
N LEU A 169 -25.68 32.85 16.09
CA LEU A 169 -24.25 33.19 16.07
C LEU A 169 -23.69 33.24 14.65
N GLU A 170 -24.25 32.43 13.74
CA GLU A 170 -23.80 32.34 12.36
C GLU A 170 -24.09 33.62 11.57
N GLU A 171 -25.26 34.22 11.80
CA GLU A 171 -25.67 35.48 11.19
C GLU A 171 -24.99 36.70 11.85
N SER A 172 -24.65 36.60 13.14
CA SER A 172 -24.14 37.74 13.92
C SER A 172 -22.66 38.07 13.70
N VAL A 173 -21.85 37.12 13.24
CA VAL A 173 -20.40 37.32 13.03
C VAL A 173 -20.03 37.03 11.57
N PRO A 174 -19.91 38.06 10.71
CA PRO A 174 -19.51 37.86 9.33
C PRO A 174 -18.18 37.10 9.22
N LEU A 175 -18.03 36.27 8.17
CA LEU A 175 -16.84 35.48 7.82
C LEU A 175 -16.48 34.33 8.77
N VAL A 176 -16.78 34.43 10.07
CA VAL A 176 -16.43 33.40 11.07
C VAL A 176 -17.63 32.83 11.82
N GLY A 177 -18.85 33.24 11.49
CA GLY A 177 -20.08 32.83 12.17
C GLY A 177 -20.26 31.33 12.28
N THR A 178 -19.98 30.58 11.20
CA THR A 178 -20.01 29.10 11.23
C THR A 178 -19.02 28.55 12.26
N ALA A 179 -17.79 29.07 12.32
CA ALA A 179 -16.78 28.62 13.28
C ALA A 179 -17.18 28.98 14.72
N VAL A 180 -17.72 30.19 14.94
CA VAL A 180 -18.21 30.64 16.25
C VAL A 180 -19.37 29.76 16.73
N ARG A 181 -20.34 29.46 15.85
CA ARG A 181 -21.45 28.54 16.12
C ARG A 181 -20.95 27.15 16.49
N THR A 182 -20.03 26.59 15.72
CA THR A 182 -19.44 25.27 16.02
C THR A 182 -18.74 25.26 17.37
N LEU A 183 -17.96 26.29 17.70
CA LEU A 183 -17.30 26.38 19.01
C LEU A 183 -18.30 26.51 20.17
N ASP A 184 -19.36 27.31 20.02
CA ASP A 184 -20.44 27.43 20.99
C ASP A 184 -21.10 26.07 21.30
N GLY A 185 -21.45 25.31 20.26
CA GLY A 185 -22.02 23.97 20.43
C GLY A 185 -21.02 22.97 21.02
N GLY A 186 -19.74 23.09 20.68
CA GLY A 186 -18.67 22.32 21.32
C GLY A 186 -18.59 22.57 22.82
N PHE A 187 -18.63 23.84 23.25
CA PHE A 187 -18.66 24.18 24.69
C PHE A 187 -19.92 23.65 25.38
N LYS A 188 -21.09 23.73 24.73
CA LYS A 188 -22.34 23.18 25.26
C LYS A 188 -22.25 21.67 25.49
N ILE A 189 -21.75 20.92 24.51
CA ILE A 189 -21.57 19.48 24.63
C ILE A 189 -20.57 19.15 25.75
N LEU A 190 -19.43 19.84 25.79
CA LEU A 190 -18.43 19.67 26.86
C LEU A 190 -18.97 20.05 28.25
N SER A 191 -19.94 20.96 28.34
CA SER A 191 -20.62 21.33 29.58
C SER A 191 -21.69 20.34 30.05
N GLY A 192 -21.89 19.24 29.30
CA GLY A 192 -22.81 18.15 29.66
C GLY A 192 -24.09 18.08 28.83
N GLN A 193 -24.25 18.92 27.79
CA GLN A 193 -25.35 18.72 26.85
C GLN A 193 -25.12 17.45 26.01
N PRO A 194 -26.15 16.62 25.78
CA PRO A 194 -26.03 15.46 24.90
C PRO A 194 -25.63 15.88 23.49
N ALA A 195 -24.64 15.20 22.90
CA ALA A 195 -24.25 15.44 21.52
C ALA A 195 -25.36 14.92 20.57
N PRO A 196 -25.81 15.70 19.59
CA PRO A 196 -26.85 15.30 18.64
C PRO A 196 -26.27 14.37 17.55
N ILE A 197 -25.74 13.23 17.96
CA ILE A 197 -25.11 12.24 17.08
C ILE A 197 -25.98 11.00 17.03
N TYR A 198 -26.39 10.60 15.83
CA TYR A 198 -27.06 9.32 15.65
C TYR A 198 -26.03 8.19 15.75
N PRO A 199 -26.31 7.07 16.45
CA PRO A 199 -25.33 5.98 16.60
C PRO A 199 -24.75 5.44 15.29
N GLY A 200 -25.52 5.46 14.19
CA GLY A 200 -25.04 5.05 12.88
C GLY A 200 -24.02 6.00 12.25
N ASP A 201 -23.98 7.27 12.65
CA ASP A 201 -23.05 8.27 12.10
C ASP A 201 -21.61 7.94 12.49
N TRP A 202 -21.39 7.44 13.71
CA TRP A 202 -20.09 6.92 14.19
C TRP A 202 -19.57 5.71 13.41
N PHE A 203 -20.43 5.08 12.60
CA PHE A 203 -20.11 3.85 11.91
C PHE A 203 -19.99 4.06 10.40
N PHE A 204 -21.01 4.64 9.77
CA PHE A 204 -21.10 4.72 8.31
C PHE A 204 -20.53 6.00 7.70
N THR A 205 -20.43 7.10 8.47
CA THR A 205 -19.99 8.39 7.91
C THR A 205 -18.57 8.30 7.37
N ALA A 206 -17.65 7.68 8.13
CA ALA A 206 -16.28 7.50 7.69
C ALA A 206 -16.15 6.59 6.47
N SER A 207 -17.07 5.64 6.24
CA SER A 207 -17.03 4.76 5.07
C SER A 207 -17.82 5.29 3.87
N ARG A 208 -18.44 6.47 3.96
CA ARG A 208 -19.21 7.15 2.89
C ARG A 208 -18.76 8.61 2.74
N ALA A 209 -17.45 8.81 2.64
CA ALA A 209 -16.82 10.12 2.72
C ALA A 209 -16.70 10.86 1.37
N LEU A 210 -17.12 10.26 0.24
CA LEU A 210 -17.13 10.91 -1.08
C LEU A 210 -18.50 11.54 -1.37
N ASN A 211 -18.50 12.62 -2.16
CA ASN A 211 -19.71 13.24 -2.69
C ASN A 211 -20.30 12.44 -3.86
N TRP A 212 -21.59 12.65 -4.14
CA TRP A 212 -22.32 12.11 -5.29
C TRP A 212 -23.49 13.03 -5.67
N ASN A 213 -24.01 12.90 -6.89
CA ASN A 213 -25.21 13.64 -7.34
C ASN A 213 -26.50 12.85 -7.08
N ASP A 214 -27.64 13.54 -7.08
CA ASP A 214 -28.95 12.89 -6.99
C ASP A 214 -29.15 11.88 -8.14
N GLY A 215 -29.61 10.68 -7.79
CA GLY A 215 -29.77 9.57 -8.74
C GLY A 215 -28.53 8.68 -8.89
N GLU A 216 -27.38 9.07 -8.32
CA GLU A 216 -26.19 8.21 -8.24
C GLU A 216 -26.18 7.38 -6.95
N ALA A 217 -25.64 6.17 -7.03
CA ALA A 217 -25.35 5.37 -5.85
C ALA A 217 -24.17 5.98 -5.08
N ALA A 218 -24.36 6.22 -3.78
CA ALA A 218 -23.33 6.79 -2.91
C ALA A 218 -22.05 5.92 -2.90
N PRO A 219 -20.88 6.48 -3.28
CA PRO A 219 -19.66 5.69 -3.32
C PRO A 219 -19.23 5.14 -1.95
N ILE A 220 -18.79 3.89 -1.95
CA ILE A 220 -18.21 3.24 -0.78
C ILE A 220 -16.74 3.61 -0.69
N THR A 221 -16.33 4.15 0.45
CA THR A 221 -14.95 4.58 0.74
C THR A 221 -14.38 3.81 1.94
N GLU A 222 -14.66 2.52 1.98
CA GLU A 222 -14.23 1.62 3.04
C GLU A 222 -12.71 1.46 3.08
N PHE A 223 -12.21 1.31 4.31
CA PHE A 223 -10.81 1.07 4.63
C PHE A 223 -10.69 -0.18 5.52
N PRO A 224 -9.51 -0.81 5.62
CA PRO A 224 -9.40 -2.13 6.24
C PRO A 224 -9.90 -2.18 7.68
N PHE A 225 -9.66 -1.15 8.50
CA PHE A 225 -10.17 -1.12 9.87
C PHE A 225 -11.71 -1.20 9.91
N PHE A 226 -12.40 -0.46 9.02
CA PHE A 226 -13.86 -0.59 8.89
C PHE A 226 -14.25 -2.00 8.45
N THR A 227 -13.60 -2.59 7.44
CA THR A 227 -13.87 -3.96 6.96
C THR A 227 -13.83 -4.98 8.11
N PHE A 228 -12.77 -4.93 8.92
CA PHE A 228 -12.63 -5.86 10.04
C PHE A 228 -13.61 -5.57 11.18
N LEU A 229 -13.96 -4.30 11.40
CA LEU A 229 -15.00 -3.91 12.37
C LEU A 229 -16.40 -4.32 11.90
N TYR A 230 -16.66 -4.27 10.59
CA TYR A 230 -17.90 -4.74 9.98
C TYR A 230 -18.05 -6.25 10.16
N GLY A 231 -16.96 -6.99 9.91
CA GLY A 231 -16.82 -8.39 10.29
C GLY A 231 -17.48 -9.37 9.32
N ASP A 232 -17.67 -8.95 8.07
CA ASP A 232 -18.14 -9.80 6.99
C ASP A 232 -16.92 -10.47 6.34
N LEU A 233 -16.91 -11.80 6.32
CA LEU A 233 -15.86 -12.63 5.70
C LEU A 233 -15.97 -12.59 4.17
N HIS A 234 -16.11 -11.39 3.63
CA HIS A 234 -16.34 -11.14 2.23
C HIS A 234 -15.04 -11.24 1.42
N ALA A 235 -15.16 -11.46 0.11
CA ALA A 235 -14.06 -11.66 -0.83
C ALA A 235 -12.88 -10.68 -0.65
N HIS A 236 -13.16 -9.38 -0.57
CA HIS A 236 -12.11 -8.35 -0.44
C HIS A 236 -11.38 -8.42 0.89
N MET A 237 -12.06 -8.79 1.98
CA MET A 237 -11.44 -8.95 3.30
C MET A 237 -10.45 -10.12 3.30
N ILE A 238 -10.85 -11.25 2.71
CA ILE A 238 -9.98 -12.43 2.56
C ILE A 238 -8.76 -12.10 1.68
N ALA A 239 -8.94 -11.24 0.67
CA ALA A 239 -7.87 -10.82 -0.22
C ALA A 239 -6.84 -9.86 0.41
N LEU A 240 -7.18 -9.11 1.47
CA LEU A 240 -6.27 -8.13 2.10
C LEU A 240 -4.85 -8.68 2.40
N PRO A 241 -4.66 -9.84 3.07
CA PRO A 241 -3.31 -10.39 3.28
C PRO A 241 -2.66 -10.90 1.98
N LEU A 242 -3.44 -11.41 1.02
CA LEU A 242 -2.95 -11.96 -0.24
C LEU A 242 -2.42 -10.86 -1.17
N THR A 243 -3.12 -9.72 -1.21
CA THR A 243 -2.68 -8.52 -1.95
C THR A 243 -1.35 -8.00 -1.41
N MET A 244 -1.18 -7.96 -0.09
CA MET A 244 0.07 -7.59 0.55
C MET A 244 1.18 -8.62 0.31
N LEU A 245 0.85 -9.91 0.20
CA LEU A 245 1.80 -10.93 -0.19
C LEU A 245 2.28 -10.74 -1.65
N ALA A 246 1.38 -10.40 -2.58
CA ALA A 246 1.75 -10.06 -3.97
C ALA A 246 2.64 -8.80 -4.02
N LEU A 247 2.34 -7.78 -3.22
CA LEU A 247 3.18 -6.60 -3.08
C LEU A 247 4.56 -6.94 -2.48
N ALA A 248 4.61 -7.76 -1.43
CA ALA A 248 5.85 -8.21 -0.81
C ALA A 248 6.72 -8.99 -1.81
N TRP A 249 6.12 -9.83 -2.64
CA TRP A 249 6.81 -10.52 -3.72
C TRP A 249 7.43 -9.53 -4.72
N ALA A 250 6.65 -8.56 -5.21
CA ALA A 250 7.14 -7.53 -6.14
C ALA A 250 8.30 -6.72 -5.54
N VAL A 251 8.18 -6.30 -4.28
CA VAL A 251 9.23 -5.60 -3.52
C VAL A 251 10.48 -6.48 -3.40
N SER A 252 10.32 -7.77 -3.06
CA SER A 252 11.44 -8.70 -2.92
C SER A 252 12.21 -8.91 -4.23
N LEU A 253 11.50 -8.95 -5.36
CA LEU A 253 12.09 -9.10 -6.68
C LEU A 253 12.99 -7.90 -7.02
N ILE A 254 12.52 -6.69 -6.69
CA ILE A 254 13.27 -5.46 -6.87
C ILE A 254 14.49 -5.41 -5.94
N LEU A 255 14.30 -5.68 -4.64
CA LEU A 255 15.38 -5.64 -3.65
C LEU A 255 16.47 -6.70 -3.88
N LYS A 256 16.16 -7.82 -4.55
CA LYS A 256 17.14 -8.87 -4.89
C LYS A 256 18.10 -8.43 -6.01
N THR A 257 17.77 -7.42 -6.80
CA THR A 257 18.61 -7.01 -7.93
C THR A 257 19.94 -6.43 -7.44
N LYS A 258 21.06 -6.92 -8.00
CA LYS A 258 22.41 -6.40 -7.68
C LYS A 258 22.57 -5.02 -8.31
N GLU A 259 22.86 -3.99 -7.51
CA GLU A 259 23.23 -2.68 -8.04
C GLU A 259 24.64 -2.76 -8.65
N LYS A 260 24.77 -2.39 -9.93
CA LYS A 260 26.07 -2.22 -10.58
C LYS A 260 26.64 -0.88 -10.09
N THR A 261 27.75 -0.91 -9.35
CA THR A 261 28.39 0.31 -8.86
C THR A 261 29.02 1.11 -10.01
N ALA A 262 29.25 2.42 -9.80
CA ALA A 262 29.87 3.31 -10.78
C ALA A 262 31.28 2.87 -11.23
N SER A 263 31.92 1.96 -10.49
CA SER A 263 33.21 1.33 -10.82
C SER A 263 33.08 0.08 -11.72
N GLY A 264 31.87 -0.30 -12.14
CA GLY A 264 31.64 -1.48 -12.97
C GLY A 264 31.59 -2.81 -12.21
N GLU A 265 31.78 -2.79 -10.89
CA GLU A 265 31.70 -3.98 -10.03
C GLU A 265 30.26 -4.31 -9.63
N TRP A 266 29.91 -5.59 -9.72
CA TRP A 266 28.63 -6.14 -9.27
C TRP A 266 28.66 -6.35 -7.76
N ARG A 267 27.95 -5.53 -6.98
CA ARG A 267 27.78 -5.74 -5.54
C ARG A 267 26.32 -6.06 -5.23
N VAL A 268 26.10 -7.01 -4.33
CA VAL A 268 24.75 -7.17 -3.74
C VAL A 268 24.53 -5.92 -2.88
N ALA A 269 23.34 -5.32 -2.92
CA ALA A 269 22.98 -4.11 -2.14
C ALA A 269 23.10 -4.28 -0.60
N SER A 270 23.62 -5.40 -0.13
CA SER A 270 23.84 -5.77 1.27
C SER A 270 25.29 -5.77 1.74
N GLU A 271 26.28 -5.55 0.87
CA GLU A 271 27.70 -5.65 1.25
C GLU A 271 28.28 -4.28 1.64
N ASP A 272 28.43 -4.02 2.93
CA ASP A 272 29.68 -3.44 3.44
C ASP A 272 29.98 -3.89 4.87
N SER A 273 31.24 -4.33 5.01
CA SER A 273 31.89 -5.12 6.05
C SER A 273 32.14 -4.40 7.38
N THR A 274 31.78 -5.03 8.50
CA THR A 274 32.55 -5.03 9.77
C THR A 274 32.09 -6.15 10.75
N VAL A 275 31.82 -7.39 10.31
CA VAL A 275 31.77 -8.54 11.25
C VAL A 275 32.26 -9.82 10.57
N ASN A 276 33.52 -10.17 10.81
CA ASN A 276 34.29 -11.21 10.10
C ASN A 276 34.01 -12.65 10.61
N ARG A 277 32.73 -13.06 10.74
CA ARG A 277 32.40 -14.46 11.09
C ARG A 277 31.17 -15.06 10.37
N GLN A 278 30.40 -14.24 9.65
CA GLN A 278 29.23 -14.67 8.85
C GLN A 278 29.44 -14.64 7.34
N SER A 279 30.63 -14.23 6.87
CA SER A 279 31.00 -14.10 5.45
C SER A 279 31.13 -15.42 4.67
N LYS A 280 30.88 -16.57 5.32
CA LYS A 280 30.92 -17.88 4.66
C LYS A 280 29.56 -18.37 4.13
N ILE A 281 28.46 -17.65 4.40
CA ILE A 281 27.10 -18.04 3.97
C ILE A 281 26.63 -17.24 2.72
N GLU A 282 27.19 -16.06 2.46
CA GLU A 282 26.55 -15.08 1.55
C GLU A 282 27.06 -15.07 0.10
N ASN A 283 28.07 -15.88 -0.26
CA ASN A 283 28.50 -16.06 -1.65
C ASN A 283 27.83 -17.28 -2.32
N ARG A 284 26.62 -17.63 -1.88
CA ARG A 284 25.81 -18.68 -2.52
C ARG A 284 25.26 -18.10 -3.83
N LYS A 285 25.75 -18.59 -4.98
CA LYS A 285 25.04 -18.40 -6.25
C LYS A 285 23.58 -18.79 -6.01
N SER A 286 22.64 -17.88 -6.27
CA SER A 286 21.19 -18.14 -6.12
C SER A 286 20.90 -19.49 -6.76
N SER A 287 20.41 -20.44 -5.97
CA SER A 287 20.17 -21.77 -6.49
C SER A 287 18.99 -21.72 -7.45
N TRP A 288 18.95 -22.63 -8.44
CA TRP A 288 17.87 -22.67 -9.42
C TRP A 288 16.50 -22.86 -8.74
N TRP A 289 16.45 -23.59 -7.62
CA TRP A 289 15.22 -23.81 -6.85
C TRP A 289 14.76 -22.55 -6.10
N GLU A 290 15.68 -21.67 -5.67
CA GLU A 290 15.31 -20.40 -5.02
C GLU A 290 14.64 -19.48 -6.05
N THR A 291 15.19 -19.43 -7.27
CA THR A 291 14.59 -18.68 -8.37
C THR A 291 13.24 -19.28 -8.77
N ALA A 292 13.15 -20.60 -8.91
CA ALA A 292 11.88 -21.28 -9.21
C ALA A 292 10.82 -20.99 -8.14
N LEU A 293 11.19 -21.02 -6.85
CA LEU A 293 10.29 -20.72 -5.74
C LEU A 293 9.80 -19.26 -5.79
N ILE A 294 10.68 -18.29 -6.07
CA ILE A 294 10.27 -16.88 -6.21
C ILE A 294 9.24 -16.72 -7.32
N TRP A 295 9.46 -17.31 -8.49
CA TRP A 295 8.51 -17.22 -9.61
C TRP A 295 7.21 -17.97 -9.33
N PHE A 296 7.29 -19.14 -8.70
CA PHE A 296 6.11 -19.89 -8.29
C PHE A 296 5.27 -19.12 -7.28
N VAL A 297 5.88 -18.52 -6.25
CA VAL A 297 5.19 -17.68 -5.27
C VAL A 297 4.57 -16.45 -5.94
N GLY A 298 5.28 -15.80 -6.86
CA GLY A 298 4.73 -14.67 -7.63
C GLY A 298 3.49 -15.05 -8.44
N ALA A 299 3.57 -16.16 -9.18
CA ALA A 299 2.46 -16.65 -9.97
C ALA A 299 1.28 -17.11 -9.10
N LEU A 300 1.55 -17.82 -7.99
CA LEU A 300 0.53 -18.25 -7.04
C LEU A 300 -0.19 -17.05 -6.42
N THR A 301 0.56 -16.03 -6.01
CA THR A 301 0.01 -14.85 -5.32
C THR A 301 -0.75 -13.91 -6.25
N ILE A 302 -0.33 -13.77 -7.51
CA ILE A 302 -1.11 -13.02 -8.50
C ILE A 302 -2.35 -13.83 -8.93
N GLY A 303 -2.19 -15.13 -9.20
CA GLY A 303 -3.28 -16.00 -9.62
C GLY A 303 -4.39 -16.14 -8.57
N VAL A 304 -4.04 -16.23 -7.28
CA VAL A 304 -5.04 -16.39 -6.20
C VAL A 304 -5.95 -15.18 -6.06
N LEU A 305 -5.48 -13.98 -6.45
CA LEU A 305 -6.32 -12.76 -6.44
C LEU A 305 -7.46 -12.87 -7.42
N GLN A 306 -7.25 -13.48 -8.60
CA GLN A 306 -8.34 -13.74 -9.54
C GLN A 306 -9.47 -14.55 -8.88
N ALA A 307 -9.10 -15.55 -8.08
CA ALA A 307 -10.03 -16.50 -7.49
C ALA A 307 -10.63 -16.03 -6.15
N THR A 308 -9.97 -15.08 -5.48
CA THR A 308 -10.38 -14.56 -4.17
C THR A 308 -11.11 -13.22 -4.27
N ASN A 309 -10.66 -12.33 -5.16
CA ASN A 309 -11.29 -11.03 -5.43
C ASN A 309 -10.72 -10.46 -6.73
N ILE A 310 -11.40 -10.68 -7.86
CA ILE A 310 -10.88 -10.34 -9.20
C ILE A 310 -10.52 -8.86 -9.38
N TRP A 311 -11.13 -7.97 -8.58
CA TRP A 311 -10.85 -6.54 -8.57
C TRP A 311 -9.41 -6.19 -8.21
N ASP A 312 -8.71 -7.08 -7.49
CA ASP A 312 -7.32 -6.90 -7.11
C ASP A 312 -6.35 -7.30 -8.22
N LEU A 313 -6.77 -8.19 -9.13
CA LEU A 313 -5.90 -8.75 -10.15
C LEU A 313 -5.23 -7.68 -11.04
N PRO A 314 -5.94 -6.69 -11.62
CA PRO A 314 -5.30 -5.71 -12.51
C PRO A 314 -4.19 -4.93 -11.82
N THR A 315 -4.43 -4.45 -10.61
CA THR A 315 -3.49 -3.64 -9.84
C THR A 315 -2.22 -4.42 -9.52
N TYR A 316 -2.36 -5.60 -8.92
CA TYR A 316 -1.19 -6.38 -8.49
C TYR A 316 -0.49 -7.09 -9.64
N ALA A 317 -1.18 -7.42 -10.74
CA ALA A 317 -0.55 -7.87 -11.97
C ALA A 317 0.32 -6.78 -12.60
N VAL A 318 -0.19 -5.53 -12.70
CA VAL A 318 0.59 -4.39 -13.22
C VAL A 318 1.80 -4.10 -12.33
N ILE A 319 1.63 -4.05 -11.01
CA ILE A 319 2.75 -3.89 -10.07
C ILE A 319 3.78 -5.02 -10.22
N GLY A 320 3.31 -6.27 -10.39
CA GLY A 320 4.17 -7.42 -10.63
C GLY A 320 4.97 -7.32 -11.93
N VAL A 321 4.32 -6.95 -13.03
CA VAL A 321 4.97 -6.73 -14.33
C VAL A 321 5.97 -5.57 -14.25
N LEU A 322 5.64 -4.47 -13.58
CA LEU A 322 6.57 -3.36 -13.35
C LEU A 322 7.80 -3.82 -12.56
N ALA A 323 7.63 -4.68 -11.55
CA ALA A 323 8.74 -5.26 -10.81
C ALA A 323 9.62 -6.17 -11.69
N VAL A 324 9.02 -6.96 -12.59
CA VAL A 324 9.74 -7.77 -13.58
C VAL A 324 10.53 -6.89 -14.54
N ILE A 325 9.90 -5.87 -15.12
CA ILE A 325 10.55 -4.88 -16.01
C ILE A 325 11.74 -4.25 -15.31
N TYR A 326 11.54 -3.78 -14.09
CA TYR A 326 12.59 -3.15 -13.30
C TYR A 326 13.76 -4.11 -13.05
N ALA A 327 13.45 -5.34 -12.59
CA ALA A 327 14.47 -6.32 -12.28
C ALA A 327 15.28 -6.71 -13.53
N ALA A 328 14.61 -6.89 -14.67
CA ALA A 328 15.28 -7.15 -15.94
C ALA A 328 16.15 -5.96 -16.39
N TYR A 329 15.65 -4.72 -16.24
CA TYR A 329 16.39 -3.51 -16.60
C TYR A 329 17.68 -3.35 -15.77
N GLU A 330 17.62 -3.57 -14.46
CA GLU A 330 18.81 -3.55 -13.60
C GLU A 330 19.79 -4.69 -13.92
N GLN A 331 19.30 -5.91 -14.18
CA GLN A 331 20.14 -7.06 -14.56
C GLN A 331 20.89 -6.84 -15.88
N ASN A 332 20.29 -6.11 -16.82
CA ASN A 332 20.92 -5.73 -18.10
C ASN A 332 21.73 -4.43 -18.00
N GLY A 333 22.14 -4.04 -16.78
CA GLY A 333 23.02 -2.88 -16.55
C GLY A 333 22.39 -1.56 -16.97
N ARG A 334 21.06 -1.42 -16.89
CA ARG A 334 20.30 -0.22 -17.27
C ARG A 334 20.43 0.18 -18.74
N SER A 335 20.82 -0.76 -19.60
CA SER A 335 20.93 -0.55 -21.04
C SER A 335 19.72 -1.10 -21.77
N PHE A 336 19.24 -0.38 -22.77
CA PHE A 336 18.19 -0.87 -23.65
C PHE A 336 18.79 -1.82 -24.69
N SER A 337 18.29 -3.05 -24.77
CA SER A 337 18.75 -4.07 -25.72
C SER A 337 17.60 -4.98 -26.14
N LEU A 338 17.74 -5.64 -27.29
CA LEU A 338 16.76 -6.64 -27.72
C LEU A 338 16.68 -7.83 -26.74
N GLN A 339 17.80 -8.14 -26.07
CA GLN A 339 17.86 -9.13 -25.00
C GLN A 339 17.03 -8.73 -23.79
N LEU A 340 17.05 -7.45 -23.38
CA LEU A 340 16.19 -6.92 -22.32
C LEU A 340 14.71 -7.11 -22.67
N LEU A 341 14.30 -6.74 -23.89
CA LEU A 341 12.91 -6.91 -24.34
C LEU A 341 12.48 -8.38 -24.35
N GLY A 342 13.35 -9.28 -24.86
CA GLY A 342 13.11 -10.71 -24.84
C GLY A 342 12.99 -11.27 -23.42
N GLN A 343 13.87 -10.84 -22.50
CA GLN A 343 13.83 -11.23 -21.10
C GLN A 343 12.52 -10.78 -20.42
N ILE A 344 12.12 -9.50 -20.60
CA ILE A 344 10.87 -8.97 -20.06
C ILE A 344 9.69 -9.77 -20.59
N GLY A 345 9.65 -10.02 -21.89
CA GLY A 345 8.58 -10.79 -22.54
C GLY A 345 8.45 -12.20 -21.98
N VAL A 346 9.57 -12.95 -21.91
CA VAL A 346 9.58 -14.32 -21.38
C VAL A 346 9.21 -14.36 -19.90
N GLN A 347 9.76 -13.47 -19.08
CA GLN A 347 9.50 -13.45 -17.64
C GLN A 347 8.04 -13.05 -17.33
N THR A 348 7.48 -12.10 -18.08
CA THR A 348 6.08 -11.70 -17.96
C THR A 348 5.16 -12.83 -18.41
N ALA A 349 5.45 -13.46 -19.55
CA ALA A 349 4.69 -14.60 -20.05
C ALA A 349 4.74 -15.79 -19.08
N LEU A 350 5.90 -16.05 -18.46
CA LEU A 350 6.05 -17.09 -17.43
C LEU A 350 5.19 -16.77 -16.21
N LEU A 351 5.23 -15.54 -15.71
CA LEU A 351 4.44 -15.11 -14.54
C LEU A 351 2.94 -15.27 -14.79
N ILE A 352 2.45 -14.70 -15.89
CA ILE A 352 1.02 -14.72 -16.25
C ILE A 352 0.58 -16.14 -16.60
N GLY A 353 1.36 -16.85 -17.43
CA GLY A 353 1.05 -18.22 -17.85
C GLY A 353 0.98 -19.18 -16.66
N LEU A 354 1.90 -19.08 -15.70
CA LEU A 354 1.87 -19.90 -14.49
C LEU A 354 0.72 -19.50 -13.56
N ALA A 355 0.41 -18.20 -13.42
CA ALA A 355 -0.73 -17.74 -12.61
C ALA A 355 -2.06 -18.28 -13.17
N LEU A 356 -2.26 -18.21 -14.49
CA LEU A 356 -3.42 -18.76 -15.17
C LEU A 356 -3.49 -20.28 -15.06
N LEU A 357 -2.35 -20.98 -15.19
CA LEU A 357 -2.30 -22.44 -15.09
C LEU A 357 -2.68 -22.93 -13.69
N LEU A 358 -2.14 -22.30 -12.63
CA LEU A 358 -2.40 -22.68 -11.25
C LEU A 358 -3.88 -22.52 -10.86
N PHE A 359 -4.56 -21.52 -11.43
CA PHE A 359 -5.97 -21.23 -11.18
C PHE A 359 -6.88 -21.57 -12.36
N TRP A 360 -6.39 -22.38 -13.30
CA TRP A 360 -7.16 -22.83 -14.47
C TRP A 360 -8.47 -23.52 -14.07
N PRO A 361 -8.48 -24.49 -13.11
CA PRO A 361 -9.73 -25.16 -12.74
C PRO A 361 -10.80 -24.22 -12.18
N PHE A 362 -10.38 -23.16 -11.48
CA PHE A 362 -11.30 -22.12 -11.01
C PHE A 362 -11.81 -21.31 -12.21
N SER A 363 -10.89 -20.80 -13.02
CA SER A 363 -11.17 -19.89 -14.14
C SER A 363 -12.06 -20.53 -15.21
N SER A 364 -11.91 -21.83 -15.47
CA SER A 364 -12.73 -22.55 -16.43
C SER A 364 -14.19 -22.70 -16.00
N ASN A 365 -14.49 -22.49 -14.72
CA ASN A 365 -15.82 -22.65 -14.15
C ASN A 365 -16.38 -21.36 -13.54
N PHE A 366 -15.68 -20.23 -13.68
CA PHE A 366 -16.08 -18.94 -13.13
C PHE A 366 -16.51 -17.99 -14.24
N GLY A 367 -17.76 -17.52 -14.17
CA GLY A 367 -18.30 -16.51 -15.07
C GLY A 367 -18.16 -15.12 -14.47
N ALA A 368 -17.16 -14.35 -14.90
CA ALA A 368 -16.99 -12.97 -14.47
C ALA A 368 -18.11 -12.08 -15.04
N GLY A 369 -18.92 -11.47 -14.16
CA GLY A 369 -20.04 -10.60 -14.54
C GLY A 369 -19.65 -9.18 -14.96
N PHE A 370 -18.39 -8.77 -14.76
CA PHE A 370 -17.91 -7.40 -15.02
C PHE A 370 -16.57 -7.47 -15.75
N THR A 371 -16.58 -7.26 -17.06
CA THR A 371 -15.40 -7.45 -17.94
C THR A 371 -15.00 -6.21 -18.74
N SER A 372 -15.81 -5.16 -18.72
CA SER A 372 -15.55 -3.92 -19.46
C SER A 372 -15.29 -2.73 -18.54
N ILE A 373 -14.46 -1.83 -19.04
CA ILE A 373 -14.18 -0.53 -18.43
C ILE A 373 -14.87 0.52 -19.28
N GLY A 374 -15.71 1.33 -18.66
CA GLY A 374 -16.39 2.48 -19.26
C GLY A 374 -15.77 3.79 -18.77
N VAL A 375 -16.10 4.89 -19.47
CA VAL A 375 -15.79 6.25 -19.02
C VAL A 375 -16.85 6.68 -18.01
N TRP A 376 -16.42 7.26 -16.89
CA TRP A 376 -17.34 7.82 -15.89
C TRP A 376 -17.80 9.22 -16.31
N ASP A 377 -19.12 9.40 -16.37
CA ASP A 377 -19.80 10.63 -16.80
C ASP A 377 -20.66 11.29 -15.70
N GLY A 378 -20.64 10.75 -14.47
CA GLY A 378 -21.34 11.30 -13.31
C GLY A 378 -20.48 12.26 -12.47
N SER A 379 -20.78 12.34 -11.17
CA SER A 379 -20.13 13.28 -10.24
C SER A 379 -18.61 13.11 -10.14
N THR A 380 -17.90 14.24 -10.12
CA THR A 380 -16.46 14.27 -9.86
C THR A 380 -16.19 14.37 -8.36
N SER A 381 -15.07 13.80 -7.91
CA SER A 381 -14.72 13.86 -6.49
C SER A 381 -14.25 15.26 -6.11
N GLN A 382 -14.80 15.80 -5.03
CA GLN A 382 -14.34 17.07 -4.47
C GLN A 382 -13.02 16.86 -3.72
N LEU A 383 -12.17 17.88 -3.75
CA LEU A 383 -10.87 17.84 -3.09
C LEU A 383 -11.01 17.67 -1.57
N GLY A 384 -12.03 18.30 -0.95
CA GLY A 384 -12.29 18.16 0.49
C GLY A 384 -12.55 16.71 0.90
N ASN A 385 -13.44 16.01 0.19
CA ASN A 385 -13.73 14.60 0.43
C ASN A 385 -12.50 13.71 0.23
N TYR A 386 -11.71 13.97 -0.83
CA TYR A 386 -10.45 13.25 -1.06
C TYR A 386 -9.43 13.46 0.06
N LEU A 387 -9.34 14.67 0.60
CA LEU A 387 -8.49 14.99 1.75
C LEU A 387 -9.00 14.37 3.05
N VAL A 388 -10.31 14.19 3.22
CA VAL A 388 -10.85 13.42 4.36
C VAL A 388 -10.34 11.98 4.32
N ILE A 389 -10.34 11.36 3.13
CA ILE A 389 -9.93 9.96 2.93
C ILE A 389 -8.41 9.81 3.03
N TYR A 390 -7.66 10.58 2.25
CA TYR A 390 -6.21 10.39 2.07
C TYR A 390 -5.34 11.48 2.68
N GLY A 391 -5.88 12.49 3.35
CA GLY A 391 -5.13 13.64 3.85
C GLY A 391 -3.95 13.26 4.74
N LEU A 392 -4.13 12.27 5.63
CA LEU A 392 -3.04 11.74 6.46
C LEU A 392 -1.92 11.09 5.62
N PHE A 393 -2.27 10.32 4.60
CA PHE A 393 -1.29 9.71 3.70
C PHE A 393 -0.59 10.75 2.83
N LEU A 394 -1.34 11.72 2.31
CA LEU A 394 -0.81 12.82 1.51
C LEU A 394 0.18 13.67 2.32
N PHE A 395 -0.02 13.84 3.64
CA PHE A 395 0.97 14.48 4.49
C PHE A 395 2.33 13.75 4.43
N PHE A 396 2.35 12.41 4.53
CA PHE A 396 3.58 11.63 4.40
C PHE A 396 4.18 11.68 2.99
N VAL A 397 3.33 11.55 1.97
CA VAL A 397 3.72 11.61 0.55
C VAL A 397 4.33 12.96 0.22
N LEU A 398 3.63 14.06 0.50
CA LEU A 398 4.09 15.43 0.22
C LEU A 398 5.39 15.73 0.96
N THR A 399 5.48 15.35 2.23
CA THR A 399 6.71 15.51 3.02
C THR A 399 7.88 14.74 2.40
N HIS A 400 7.64 13.51 1.92
CA HIS A 400 8.66 12.71 1.27
C HIS A 400 9.08 13.30 -0.08
N LEU A 401 8.13 13.60 -0.97
CA LEU A 401 8.39 14.17 -2.29
C LEU A 401 9.11 15.51 -2.19
N ALA A 402 8.71 16.39 -1.27
CA ALA A 402 9.41 17.66 -1.03
C ALA A 402 10.86 17.46 -0.61
N ARG A 403 11.15 16.43 0.20
CA ARG A 403 12.53 16.09 0.62
C ARG A 403 13.33 15.49 -0.52
N GLU A 404 12.74 14.59 -1.30
CA GLU A 404 13.38 14.01 -2.48
C GLU A 404 13.71 15.07 -3.53
N PHE A 405 12.76 15.96 -3.79
CA PHE A 405 12.94 17.10 -4.69
C PHE A 405 14.00 18.06 -4.18
N ARG A 406 13.96 18.45 -2.90
CA ARG A 406 15.00 19.31 -2.31
C ARG A 406 16.40 18.70 -2.41
N ASN A 407 16.54 17.41 -2.12
CA ASN A 407 17.82 16.72 -2.24
C ASN A 407 18.30 16.68 -3.69
N TRP A 408 17.39 16.52 -4.64
CA TRP A 408 17.71 16.57 -6.06
C TRP A 408 18.18 17.96 -6.49
N ALA A 409 17.40 19.00 -6.14
CA ALA A 409 17.64 20.38 -6.49
C ALA A 409 18.97 20.90 -5.92
N ASN A 410 19.35 20.45 -4.72
CA ASN A 410 20.67 20.77 -4.15
C ASN A 410 21.85 20.23 -4.98
N GLY A 411 21.64 19.23 -5.83
CA GLY A 411 22.65 18.69 -6.74
C GLY A 411 22.67 19.36 -8.11
N TRP A 412 21.80 20.34 -8.35
CA TRP A 412 21.77 21.08 -9.61
C TRP A 412 22.91 22.09 -9.63
N THR A 413 23.90 21.82 -10.47
CA THR A 413 24.98 22.74 -10.84
C THR A 413 24.73 23.24 -12.26
N GLU A 414 25.30 24.40 -12.62
CA GLU A 414 25.18 24.94 -13.98
C GLU A 414 25.64 23.93 -15.04
N GLU A 415 26.76 23.25 -14.78
CA GLU A 415 27.30 22.19 -15.63
C GLU A 415 26.33 21.01 -15.81
N ASN A 416 25.71 20.53 -14.73
CA ASN A 416 24.71 19.47 -14.77
C ASN A 416 23.39 19.89 -15.42
N LEU A 417 23.08 21.19 -15.49
CA LEU A 417 21.88 21.68 -16.16
C LEU A 417 22.11 21.91 -17.65
N ARG A 418 23.33 22.29 -18.06
CA ARG A 418 23.69 22.43 -19.48
C ARG A 418 23.48 21.15 -20.29
N GLN A 419 23.65 19.96 -19.69
CA GLN A 419 23.35 18.70 -20.38
C GLN A 419 21.88 18.57 -20.83
N TRP A 420 20.96 19.33 -20.21
CA TRP A 420 19.54 19.34 -20.54
C TRP A 420 19.15 20.47 -21.50
N GLU A 421 20.09 21.29 -21.98
CA GLU A 421 19.81 22.43 -22.85
C GLU A 421 19.11 22.00 -24.16
N THR A 422 19.54 20.89 -24.75
CA THR A 422 18.90 20.30 -25.93
C THR A 422 17.48 19.80 -25.65
N ALA A 423 17.22 19.38 -24.41
CA ALA A 423 15.89 18.97 -23.94
C ALA A 423 15.05 20.14 -23.42
N ALA A 424 15.60 21.35 -23.26
CA ALA A 424 14.89 22.46 -22.63
C ALA A 424 13.63 22.87 -23.40
N ARG A 425 13.72 22.99 -24.74
CA ARG A 425 12.56 23.31 -25.60
C ARG A 425 11.44 22.26 -25.49
N PRO A 426 11.68 20.95 -25.71
CA PRO A 426 10.63 19.95 -25.57
C PRO A 426 10.09 19.86 -24.13
N LEU A 427 10.93 20.08 -23.10
CA LEU A 427 10.47 20.13 -21.71
C LEU A 427 9.56 21.34 -21.45
N LEU A 428 9.88 22.52 -21.99
CA LEU A 428 9.02 23.71 -21.88
C LEU A 428 7.69 23.53 -22.63
N LEU A 429 7.72 22.90 -23.81
CA LEU A 429 6.49 22.55 -24.55
C LEU A 429 5.65 21.54 -23.76
N ALA A 430 6.27 20.49 -23.22
CA ALA A 430 5.59 19.51 -22.38
C ALA A 430 4.98 20.16 -21.12
N LEU A 431 5.70 21.08 -20.49
CA LEU A 431 5.20 21.87 -19.36
C LEU A 431 4.02 22.75 -19.76
N GLY A 432 4.08 23.42 -20.92
CA GLY A 432 2.97 24.22 -21.45
C GLY A 432 1.71 23.38 -21.71
N LEU A 433 1.85 22.25 -22.41
CA LEU A 433 0.76 21.31 -22.65
C LEU A 433 0.18 20.75 -21.34
N TYR A 434 1.05 20.48 -20.38
CA TYR A 434 0.65 20.02 -19.06
C TYR A 434 -0.16 21.08 -18.31
N VAL A 435 0.26 22.35 -18.30
CA VAL A 435 -0.50 23.45 -17.69
C VAL A 435 -1.86 23.62 -18.37
N ILE A 436 -1.92 23.51 -19.70
CA ILE A 436 -3.19 23.53 -20.44
C ILE A 436 -4.08 22.37 -20.01
N LEU A 437 -3.55 21.15 -19.89
CA LEU A 437 -4.28 19.98 -19.41
C LEU A 437 -4.85 20.22 -18.00
N LEU A 438 -4.05 20.74 -17.06
CA LEU A 438 -4.53 21.06 -15.71
C LEU A 438 -5.67 22.08 -15.74
N PHE A 439 -5.56 23.10 -16.59
CA PHE A 439 -6.61 24.10 -16.77
C PHE A 439 -7.89 23.47 -17.35
N VAL A 440 -7.78 22.60 -18.35
CA VAL A 440 -8.92 21.87 -18.92
C VAL A 440 -9.60 21.01 -17.86
N LEU A 441 -8.84 20.22 -17.09
CA LEU A 441 -9.38 19.38 -16.02
C LEU A 441 -10.09 20.21 -14.94
N PHE A 442 -9.51 21.34 -14.55
CA PHE A 442 -10.13 22.28 -13.61
C PHE A 442 -11.45 22.84 -14.16
N ARG A 443 -11.47 23.25 -15.44
CA ARG A 443 -12.69 23.76 -16.10
C ARG A 443 -13.77 22.70 -16.26
N MET A 444 -13.38 21.44 -16.40
CA MET A 444 -14.26 20.28 -16.40
C MET A 444 -14.64 19.80 -14.98
N THR A 445 -14.31 20.57 -13.94
CA THR A 445 -14.64 20.28 -12.53
C THR A 445 -14.00 19.00 -11.96
N TYR A 446 -12.93 18.48 -12.55
CA TYR A 446 -12.13 17.42 -11.94
C TYR A 446 -11.20 18.03 -10.89
N TRP A 447 -11.67 18.22 -9.66
CA TRP A 447 -10.89 18.92 -8.61
C TRP A 447 -9.68 18.13 -8.12
N VAL A 448 -9.82 16.80 -8.05
CA VAL A 448 -8.76 15.89 -7.56
C VAL A 448 -7.71 15.64 -8.65
N ALA A 449 -8.12 15.52 -9.91
CA ALA A 449 -7.25 15.07 -10.99
C ALA A 449 -6.00 15.95 -11.20
N PRO A 450 -6.06 17.30 -11.22
CA PRO A 450 -4.88 18.15 -11.33
C PRO A 450 -3.85 17.88 -10.23
N VAL A 451 -4.29 17.77 -8.98
CA VAL A 451 -3.42 17.54 -7.82
C VAL A 451 -2.77 16.16 -7.92
N VAL A 452 -3.58 15.12 -8.10
CA VAL A 452 -3.11 13.72 -8.13
C VAL A 452 -2.24 13.45 -9.35
N LEU A 453 -2.58 14.00 -10.53
CA LEU A 453 -1.76 13.90 -11.74
C LEU A 453 -0.39 14.55 -11.51
N THR A 454 -0.35 15.74 -10.92
CA THR A 454 0.91 16.42 -10.55
C THR A 454 1.77 15.54 -9.65
N LEU A 455 1.20 15.01 -8.57
CA LEU A 455 1.92 14.21 -7.61
C LEU A 455 2.39 12.88 -8.20
N THR A 456 1.58 12.25 -9.06
CA THR A 456 1.95 11.05 -9.82
C THR A 456 3.17 11.31 -10.72
N ILE A 457 3.12 12.39 -11.52
CA ILE A 457 4.23 12.77 -12.42
C ILE A 457 5.49 13.08 -11.61
N VAL A 458 5.38 13.88 -10.54
CA VAL A 458 6.52 14.24 -9.68
C VAL A 458 7.14 12.99 -9.05
N ALA A 459 6.33 12.08 -8.49
CA ALA A 459 6.81 10.83 -7.92
C ALA A 459 7.51 9.95 -8.97
N GLY A 460 6.91 9.83 -10.16
CA GLY A 460 7.49 9.09 -11.29
C GLY A 460 8.84 9.67 -11.74
N LEU A 461 8.90 10.98 -12.01
CA LEU A 461 10.13 11.67 -12.41
C LEU A 461 11.22 11.55 -11.34
N LEU A 462 10.87 11.71 -10.06
CA LEU A 462 11.81 11.49 -8.97
C LEU A 462 12.28 10.04 -8.91
N GLY A 463 11.43 9.05 -9.20
CA GLY A 463 11.78 7.63 -9.21
C GLY A 463 12.72 7.23 -10.35
N LEU A 464 12.59 7.89 -11.51
CA LEU A 464 13.42 7.65 -12.70
C LEU A 464 14.86 8.18 -12.56
N ARG A 465 15.17 8.96 -11.52
CA ARG A 465 16.52 9.49 -11.30
C ARG A 465 17.56 8.36 -11.23
N PRO A 466 18.73 8.54 -11.86
CA PRO A 466 19.81 7.57 -11.77
C PRO A 466 20.37 7.49 -10.34
N ASN A 467 20.94 6.35 -9.98
CA ASN A 467 21.65 6.14 -8.70
C ASN A 467 20.81 6.33 -7.43
N LEU A 468 19.49 6.18 -7.52
CA LEU A 468 18.64 6.08 -6.33
C LEU A 468 18.76 4.69 -5.71
N PRO A 469 18.89 4.58 -4.37
CA PRO A 469 18.79 3.30 -3.68
C PRO A 469 17.47 2.61 -4.02
N ALA A 470 17.51 1.31 -4.31
CA ALA A 470 16.34 0.51 -4.68
C ALA A 470 15.12 0.76 -3.78
N ALA A 471 15.29 0.76 -2.46
CA ALA A 471 14.20 0.99 -1.51
C ALA A 471 13.49 2.35 -1.69
N ARG A 472 14.24 3.43 -1.94
CA ARG A 472 13.65 4.77 -2.19
C ARG A 472 12.93 4.81 -3.52
N ARG A 473 13.49 4.15 -4.55
CA ARG A 473 12.84 4.05 -5.85
C ARG A 473 11.54 3.25 -5.78
N ILE A 474 11.51 2.13 -5.05
CA ILE A 474 10.27 1.37 -4.79
C ILE A 474 9.22 2.28 -4.16
N VAL A 475 9.56 3.01 -3.10
CA VAL A 475 8.60 3.92 -2.44
C VAL A 475 8.04 4.96 -3.40
N LEU A 476 8.85 5.55 -4.28
CA LEU A 476 8.39 6.51 -5.29
C LEU A 476 7.49 5.86 -6.34
N ILE A 477 7.80 4.64 -6.78
CA ILE A 477 6.93 3.87 -7.69
C ILE A 477 5.59 3.56 -7.00
N LEU A 478 5.60 3.12 -5.74
CA LEU A 478 4.37 2.84 -4.99
C LEU A 478 3.52 4.10 -4.79
N ILE A 479 4.12 5.25 -4.54
CA ILE A 479 3.41 6.54 -4.50
C ILE A 479 2.77 6.83 -5.86
N ALA A 480 3.53 6.73 -6.95
CA ALA A 480 3.03 7.00 -8.29
C ALA A 480 1.89 6.03 -8.66
N SER A 481 2.05 4.74 -8.37
CA SER A 481 1.01 3.72 -8.63
C SER A 481 -0.26 3.97 -7.81
N ALA A 482 -0.14 4.24 -6.51
CA ALA A 482 -1.29 4.52 -5.65
C ALA A 482 -2.08 5.75 -6.13
N LEU A 483 -1.37 6.84 -6.45
CA LEU A 483 -1.99 8.06 -6.97
C LEU A 483 -2.60 7.84 -8.36
N ALA A 484 -1.91 7.12 -9.26
CA ALA A 484 -2.45 6.77 -10.57
C ALA A 484 -3.73 5.92 -10.48
N ILE A 485 -3.83 5.01 -9.51
CA ILE A 485 -5.07 4.25 -9.25
C ILE A 485 -6.19 5.20 -8.81
N THR A 486 -5.93 6.16 -7.92
CA THR A 486 -6.96 7.15 -7.57
C THR A 486 -7.38 8.00 -8.78
N LEU A 487 -6.45 8.33 -9.67
CA LEU A 487 -6.74 9.06 -10.91
C LEU A 487 -7.58 8.23 -11.88
N PHE A 488 -7.31 6.93 -12.00
CA PHE A 488 -8.10 6.00 -12.81
C PHE A 488 -9.58 6.02 -12.37
N VAL A 489 -9.83 5.98 -11.06
CA VAL A 489 -11.18 5.99 -10.47
C VAL A 489 -11.91 7.33 -10.71
N GLU A 490 -11.22 8.43 -11.04
CA GLU A 490 -11.86 9.70 -11.41
C GLU A 490 -12.45 9.67 -12.82
N PHE A 491 -11.88 8.88 -13.73
CA PHE A 491 -12.22 8.89 -15.15
C PHE A 491 -12.92 7.63 -15.63
N PHE A 492 -12.74 6.51 -14.93
CA PHE A 492 -13.16 5.20 -15.40
C PHE A 492 -13.98 4.46 -14.34
N VAL A 493 -14.90 3.64 -14.84
CA VAL A 493 -15.77 2.76 -14.04
C VAL A 493 -15.75 1.36 -14.63
N VAL A 494 -15.85 0.34 -13.80
CA VAL A 494 -16.11 -1.02 -14.26
C VAL A 494 -17.61 -1.18 -14.51
N GLU A 495 -17.97 -1.48 -15.75
CA GLU A 495 -19.37 -1.56 -16.19
C GLU A 495 -20.10 -2.78 -15.64
N ASN A 496 -21.42 -2.80 -15.80
CA ASN A 496 -22.34 -3.80 -15.27
C ASN A 496 -22.38 -3.86 -13.73
N THR A 497 -21.77 -2.90 -13.03
CA THR A 497 -21.83 -2.76 -11.56
C THR A 497 -22.73 -1.60 -11.13
N VAL A 498 -22.87 -1.38 -9.82
CA VAL A 498 -23.66 -0.27 -9.24
C VAL A 498 -22.91 1.06 -9.42
N GLY A 499 -22.79 1.54 -10.66
CA GLY A 499 -22.09 2.77 -11.02
C GLY A 499 -20.64 2.85 -10.51
N ARG A 500 -20.20 4.05 -10.14
CA ARG A 500 -18.84 4.31 -9.62
C ARG A 500 -18.59 3.72 -8.22
N MET A 501 -19.64 3.31 -7.50
CA MET A 501 -19.59 2.87 -6.10
C MET A 501 -18.59 1.73 -5.87
N ASN A 502 -18.70 0.65 -6.63
CA ASN A 502 -17.81 -0.51 -6.49
C ASN A 502 -16.39 -0.23 -7.01
N THR A 503 -16.26 0.58 -8.05
CA THR A 503 -14.95 0.97 -8.57
C THR A 503 -14.17 1.76 -7.51
N VAL A 504 -14.80 2.76 -6.88
CA VAL A 504 -14.19 3.48 -5.74
C VAL A 504 -13.85 2.49 -4.64
N PHE A 505 -14.81 1.69 -4.18
CA PHE A 505 -14.63 0.76 -3.07
C PHE A 505 -13.36 -0.08 -3.22
N LYS A 506 -13.27 -0.82 -4.32
CA LYS A 506 -12.23 -1.85 -4.48
C LYS A 506 -10.87 -1.22 -4.70
N PHE A 507 -10.77 -0.19 -5.54
CA PHE A 507 -9.50 0.46 -5.84
C PHE A 507 -9.00 1.36 -4.70
N TYR A 508 -9.89 2.07 -3.98
CA TYR A 508 -9.47 2.89 -2.84
C TYR A 508 -8.93 2.05 -1.69
N MET A 509 -9.48 0.84 -1.47
CA MET A 509 -8.95 -0.08 -0.48
C MET A 509 -7.52 -0.53 -0.78
N GLN A 510 -7.21 -0.78 -2.07
CA GLN A 510 -5.85 -1.11 -2.50
C GLN A 510 -4.88 0.06 -2.28
N VAL A 511 -5.31 1.28 -2.64
CA VAL A 511 -4.54 2.51 -2.44
C VAL A 511 -4.23 2.71 -0.95
N TRP A 512 -5.20 2.51 -0.06
CA TRP A 512 -5.02 2.62 1.38
C TRP A 512 -3.88 1.76 1.90
N LEU A 513 -3.83 0.48 1.50
CA LEU A 513 -2.79 -0.45 1.93
C LEU A 513 -1.41 -0.07 1.39
N ILE A 514 -1.31 0.29 0.11
CA ILE A 514 -0.06 0.74 -0.51
C ILE A 514 0.46 1.99 0.20
N LEU A 515 -0.41 2.98 0.44
CA LEU A 515 -0.04 4.22 1.12
C LEU A 515 0.28 4.01 2.60
N SER A 516 -0.25 2.97 3.25
CA SER A 516 0.11 2.59 4.62
C SER A 516 1.55 2.11 4.73
N VAL A 517 2.00 1.26 3.80
CA VAL A 517 3.42 0.87 3.68
C VAL A 517 4.29 2.10 3.45
N VAL A 518 3.93 2.94 2.49
CA VAL A 518 4.66 4.19 2.17
C VAL A 518 4.72 5.11 3.39
N GLY A 519 3.61 5.31 4.10
CA GLY A 519 3.50 6.17 5.27
C GLY A 519 4.45 5.73 6.39
N GLY A 520 4.46 4.44 6.72
CA GLY A 520 5.38 3.91 7.75
C GLY A 520 6.85 4.09 7.40
N VAL A 521 7.23 3.84 6.14
CA VAL A 521 8.61 3.99 5.66
C VAL A 521 9.04 5.46 5.65
N THR A 522 8.21 6.33 5.08
CA THR A 522 8.56 7.75 4.90
C THR A 522 8.54 8.53 6.21
N ALA A 523 7.68 8.18 7.16
CA ALA A 523 7.65 8.75 8.50
C ALA A 523 9.02 8.62 9.20
N VAL A 524 9.60 7.41 9.21
CA VAL A 524 10.90 7.20 9.86
C VAL A 524 12.06 7.80 9.08
N TRP A 525 11.96 7.87 7.75
CA TRP A 525 12.96 8.55 6.93
C TRP A 525 12.98 10.06 7.17
N ALA A 526 11.85 10.67 7.57
CA ALA A 526 11.75 12.10 7.92
C ALA A 526 12.42 12.46 9.26
N TRP A 527 12.39 11.52 10.21
CA TRP A 527 12.82 11.75 11.59
C TRP A 527 14.24 12.34 11.78
N PRO A 528 15.31 11.88 11.06
CA PRO A 528 16.65 12.43 11.25
C PRO A 528 16.77 13.91 10.89
N SER A 529 15.99 14.38 9.90
CA SER A 529 15.97 15.78 9.47
C SER A 529 15.33 16.71 10.50
N ILE A 530 14.41 16.19 11.32
CA ILE A 530 13.79 16.93 12.44
C ILE A 530 14.79 17.09 13.58
N LYS A 531 15.53 16.03 13.94
CA LYS A 531 16.53 16.07 15.01
C LYS A 531 17.72 17.00 14.71
N LYS A 532 18.23 17.00 13.47
CA LYS A 532 19.40 17.83 13.09
C LYS A 532 19.13 19.34 13.20
N LYS A 533 17.88 19.78 12.99
CA LYS A 533 17.44 21.18 13.20
C LYS A 533 17.30 21.54 14.68
N ALA A 534 16.91 20.60 15.54
CA ALA A 534 16.75 20.86 16.97
C ALA A 534 18.10 21.04 17.67
N THR A 535 19.16 20.35 17.23
CA THR A 535 20.52 20.48 17.76
C THR A 535 21.32 21.66 17.22
N THR A 536 20.87 22.30 16.14
CA THR A 536 21.49 23.53 15.59
C THR A 536 20.79 24.81 16.06
N ARG A 537 19.64 24.68 16.74
CA ARG A 537 18.89 25.78 17.37
C ARG A 537 19.09 25.87 18.89
N LYS A 538 19.84 24.93 19.47
CA LYS A 538 20.43 25.04 20.82
C LYS A 538 21.90 25.33 20.64
#